data_AF-A0A7J4EPT8-F1
#
_entry.id   AF-A0A7J4EPT8-F1
#
_cell.length_a   1.000
_cell.length_b   1.000
_cell.length_c   1.000
_cell.angle_alpha   90.00
_cell.angle_beta   90.00
_cell.angle_gamma   90.00
#
_symmetry.space_group_name_H-M   'P 1'
#
loop_
_entity.id
_entity.type
_entity.pdbx_description
1 polymer ?
#
loop_
_entity_poly.entity_id
_entity_poly.type
_entity_poly.pdbx_seq_one_letter_code
_entity_poly.pdbx_strand_id
1 'polypeptide(L)' 'MQLIDFAEDSAFIDTNIFLYRYSNASLSGICEDFLLRVQNGELIGLVNSTVLNELLH' A
#
# COMPACT_ATOMS: atom_id res chain seq x y z
N MET A 1 -5.20 18.65 8.38
CA MET A 1 -4.62 17.66 7.46
C MET A 1 -4.14 18.45 6.24
N GLN A 2 -2.84 18.73 6.13
CA GLN A 2 -2.31 19.29 4.88
C GLN A 2 -2.27 18.15 3.88
N LEU A 3 -3.05 18.27 2.80
CA LEU A 3 -2.89 17.43 1.63
C LEU A 3 -1.56 17.87 1.01
N ILE A 4 -0.50 17.13 1.31
CA ILE A 4 0.77 17.27 0.60
C ILE A 4 0.44 16.88 -0.84
N ASP A 5 0.81 17.71 -1.82
CA ASP A 5 0.77 17.30 -3.22
C ASP A 5 1.63 16.05 -3.35
N PHE A 6 0.96 14.90 -3.45
CA PHE A 6 1.61 13.64 -3.73
C PHE A 6 2.28 13.82 -5.10
N ALA A 7 3.56 13.48 -5.20
CA ALA A 7 4.19 13.33 -6.50
C ALA A 7 3.31 12.38 -7.34
N GLU A 8 3.18 12.64 -8.65
CA GLU A 8 2.27 11.89 -9.53
C GLU A 8 2.47 10.36 -9.43
N ASP A 9 3.67 9.92 -9.05
CA ASP A 9 4.03 8.52 -8.86
C ASP A 9 4.14 8.10 -7.39
N SER A 10 3.29 8.62 -6.51
CA SER A 10 3.27 8.22 -5.09
C SER A 10 1.88 7.83 -4.60
N ALA A 11 1.85 6.86 -3.70
CA ALA A 11 0.62 6.39 -3.07
C ALA A 11 0.82 6.15 -1.58
N PHE A 12 -0.11 6.63 -0.77
CA PHE A 12 -0.20 6.24 0.63
C PHE A 12 -0.88 4.87 0.73
N ILE A 13 -0.21 3.91 1.36
CA ILE A 13 -0.64 2.52 1.43
C ILE A 13 -1.24 2.26 2.80
N ASP A 14 -2.48 1.78 2.79
CA ASP A 14 -3.22 1.38 3.98
C ASP A 14 -2.98 -0.11 4.32
N THR A 15 -3.21 -0.50 5.57
CA THR A 15 -3.02 -1.85 6.11
C THR A 15 -3.79 -2.89 5.27
N ASN A 16 -4.99 -2.54 4.83
CA ASN A 16 -5.87 -3.41 4.06
C ASN A 16 -5.24 -3.91 2.74
N ILE A 17 -4.39 -3.10 2.10
CA ILE A 17 -3.69 -3.51 0.87
C ILE A 17 -2.71 -4.66 1.15
N PHE A 18 -1.99 -4.57 2.26
CA PHE A 18 -1.10 -5.64 2.71
C PHE A 18 -1.87 -6.89 3.12
N LEU A 19 -2.97 -6.74 3.87
CA LEU A 19 -3.78 -7.88 4.32
C LEU A 19 -4.43 -8.60 3.15
N TYR A 20 -4.98 -7.86 2.17
CA TYR A 20 -5.66 -8.46 1.04
C TYR A 20 -4.73 -9.26 0.14
N ARG A 21 -3.46 -8.86 0.03
CA ARG A 21 -2.42 -9.65 -0.66
C ARG A 21 -2.26 -11.07 -0.11
N TYR A 22 -2.49 -11.28 1.18
CA TYR A 22 -2.35 -12.58 1.85
C TYR A 22 -3.70 -13.27 2.13
N SER A 23 -4.80 -12.69 1.64
CA SER A 23 -6.14 -13.21 1.84
C SER A 23 -6.67 -13.92 0.59
N ASN A 24 -7.74 -14.71 0.74
CA ASN A 24 -8.51 -15.24 -0.40
C ASN A 24 -9.55 -14.23 -0.92
N ALA A 25 -9.41 -12.93 -0.63
CA ALA A 25 -10.33 -11.91 -1.13
C ALA A 25 -10.22 -11.77 -2.65
N SER A 26 -11.33 -11.40 -3.29
CA SER A 26 -11.39 -11.13 -4.74
C SER A 26 -10.39 -10.07 -5.21
N LEU A 27 -9.92 -9.22 -4.31
CA LEU A 27 -8.97 -8.13 -4.58
C LEU A 27 -7.50 -8.52 -4.39
N SER A 28 -7.19 -9.77 -4.00
CA SER A 28 -5.81 -10.19 -3.71
C SER A 28 -4.87 -9.96 -4.89
N GLY A 29 -5.29 -10.30 -6.12
CA GLY A 29 -4.45 -10.11 -7.31
C GLY A 29 -4.20 -8.64 -7.62
N ILE A 30 -5.21 -7.78 -7.45
CA ILE A 30 -5.06 -6.32 -7.66
C ILE A 30 -4.10 -5.72 -6.64
N CYS A 31 -4.19 -6.15 -5.38
CA CYS A 31 -3.27 -5.69 -4.32
C CYS A 31 -1.85 -6.20 -4.56
N GLU A 32 -1.70 -7.42 -5.08
CA GLU A 32 -0.40 -7.96 -5.49
C GLU A 32 0.24 -7.15 -6.60
N ASP A 33 -0.48 -6.91 -7.70
CA ASP A 33 0.02 -6.11 -8.82
C ASP A 33 0.42 -4.71 -8.38
N PHE A 34 -0.38 -4.09 -7.49
CA PHE A 34 -0.06 -2.78 -6.92
C PHE A 34 1.24 -2.80 -6.10
N LEU A 35 1.41 -3.77 -5.21
CA LEU A 35 2.61 -3.89 -4.38
C LEU A 35 3.85 -4.24 -5.20
N LEU A 36 3.71 -5.01 -6.29
CA LEU A 36 4.80 -5.29 -7.22
C LEU A 36 5.30 -4.02 -7.92
N ARG A 37 4.39 -3.12 -8.33
CA ARG A 37 4.79 -1.81 -8.90
C ARG A 37 5.60 -0.98 -7.90
N VAL A 38 5.22 -1.01 -6.63
CA VAL A 38 5.99 -0.36 -5.55
C VAL A 38 7.37 -1.01 -5.39
N GLN A 39 7.42 -2.35 -5.35
CA GLN A 39 8.67 -3.10 -5.23
C GLN A 39 9.62 -2.89 -6.41
N ASN A 40 9.08 -2.72 -7.61
CA ASN A 40 9.85 -2.44 -8.84
C ASN A 40 10.30 -0.97 -8.96
N GLY A 41 9.87 -0.09 -8.05
CA GLY A 41 10.17 1.33 -8.11
C GLY A 41 9.36 2.12 -9.15
N GLU A 42 8.28 1.54 -9.68
CA GLU A 42 7.35 2.20 -10.59
C GLU A 42 6.38 3.13 -9.84
N LEU A 43 6.27 2.97 -8.52
CA LEU A 43 5.43 3.77 -7.63
C LEU A 43 6.12 3.94 -6.27
N ILE A 44 6.15 5.15 -5.74
CA ILE A 44 6.62 5.42 -4.38
C ILE A 44 5.50 5.06 -3.38
N GLY A 45 5.68 3.96 -2.67
CA GLY A 45 4.80 3.54 -1.59
C GLY A 45 5.13 4.25 -0.27
N LEU A 46 4.15 4.93 0.32
CA LEU A 46 4.28 5.62 1.61
C LEU A 46 3.42 4.92 2.66
N VAL A 47 4.02 4.57 3.80
CA VAL A 47 3.32 4.02 4.97
C VAL A 47 3.64 4.85 6.20
N ASN A 48 2.71 4.98 7.13
CA ASN A 48 2.97 5.58 8.44
C ASN A 48 3.12 4.50 9.53
N SER A 49 3.49 4.93 10.73
CA SER A 49 3.64 4.05 11.88
C SER A 49 2.33 3.38 12.31
N THR A 50 1.18 4.02 12.08
CA THR A 50 -0.13 3.41 12.37
C THR A 50 -0.37 2.18 11.51
N VAL A 51 -0.14 2.27 10.19
CA VAL A 51 -0.26 1.15 9.25
C VAL A 51 0.68 0.00 9.63
N LEU A 52 1.94 0.33 9.97
CA LEU A 52 2.90 -0.69 10.43
C LEU A 52 2.46 -1.37 11.72
N ASN A 53 1.91 -0.63 12.67
CA ASN A 53 1.40 -1.20 13.93
C ASN A 53 0.20 -2.11 13.68
N GLU A 54 -0.75 -1.71 12.83
CA GLU A 54 -1.92 -2.54 12.50
C GLU A 54 -1.54 -3.83 11.77
N LEU A 55 -0.47 -3.83 10.97
CA LEU A 55 -0.01 -5.02 10.26
C LEU A 55 0.66 -6.05 11.19
N LEU A 56 1.25 -5.59 12.30
CA LEU A 56 2.07 -6.41 13.21
C LEU A 56 1.33 -6.83 14.50
N HIS A 57 0.12 -6.33 14.75
CA HIS A 57 -0.71 -6.63 15.92
C HIS A 57 -1.93 -7.48 15.55
#